data_AF-A0A7V3SKW4-F1
#
_entry.id   AF-A0A7V3SKW4-F1
#
_cell.length_a   1.000
_cell.length_b   1.000
_cell.length_c   1.000
_cell.angle_alpha   90.00
_cell.angle_beta   90.00
_cell.angle_gamma   90.00
#
_symmetry.space_group_name_H-M   'P 1'
#
loop_
_entity.id
_entity.type
_entity.pdbx_description
1 polymer ?
#
loop_
_entity_poly.entity_id
_entity_poly.type
_entity_poly.pdbx_seq_one_letter_code
_entity_poly.pdbx_strand_id
1 'polypeptide(L)'
;MNRLTIIVLILVFAGGIALFKLATYDPAANQTMPDLSDIASWQPTTVQIRQQLDTQAPLIEQKRQYGRLLRNRYHGKDMPVTLRVDERGTFYLECAATIPTWDKALIAHQVWREIRTLFGESPHIIIYESYIGTSSRRVGEARADAKNPELPEVVFDTGWHLRRKPQQTDFLTRPRRDETRG
;
A
#
# COMPACT_ATOMS: atom_id res chain seq x y z
N MET A 1 26.97 -38.68 6.10
CA MET A 1 26.97 -37.28 5.59
C MET A 1 27.24 -36.37 6.77
N ASN A 2 28.39 -35.68 6.81
CA ASN A 2 28.86 -34.98 8.00
C ASN A 2 28.07 -33.69 8.23
N ARG A 3 27.75 -33.37 9.49
CA ARG A 3 27.04 -32.13 9.89
C ARG A 3 27.70 -30.87 9.32
N LEU A 4 29.03 -30.89 9.20
CA LEU A 4 29.83 -29.83 8.58
C LEU A 4 29.48 -29.59 7.11
N THR A 5 29.21 -30.66 6.35
CA THR A 5 28.84 -30.58 4.93
C THR A 5 27.47 -29.91 4.74
N ILE A 6 26.53 -30.16 5.66
CA ILE A 6 25.19 -29.56 5.66
C ILE A 6 25.27 -28.05 5.98
N ILE A 7 26.07 -27.66 6.97
CA ILE A 7 26.25 -26.25 7.36
C ILE A 7 26.87 -25.44 6.21
N VAL A 8 27.88 -25.98 5.54
CA VAL A 8 28.51 -25.33 4.38
C VAL A 8 27.52 -25.15 3.23
N LEU A 9 26.70 -26.16 2.93
CA LEU A 9 25.66 -26.06 1.90
C LEU A 9 24.64 -24.97 2.21
N ILE A 10 24.16 -24.87 3.46
CA ILE A 10 23.22 -23.83 3.87
C ILE A 10 23.82 -22.43 3.73
N LEU A 11 25.09 -22.24 4.12
CA LEU A 11 25.77 -20.95 4.01
C LEU A 11 25.97 -20.53 2.54
N VAL A 12 26.31 -21.47 1.66
CA VAL A 12 26.43 -21.20 0.22
C VAL A 12 25.08 -20.87 -0.39
N PHE A 13 24.01 -21.58 0.00
CA PHE A 13 22.66 -21.30 -0.49
C PHE A 13 22.14 -19.94 0.00
N ALA A 14 22.32 -19.63 1.29
CA ALA A 14 21.92 -18.35 1.87
C ALA A 14 22.74 -17.18 1.27
N GLY A 15 24.06 -17.36 1.11
CA GLY A 15 24.94 -16.40 0.46
C GLY A 15 24.59 -16.18 -1.01
N GLY A 16 24.28 -17.26 -1.74
CA GLY A 16 23.84 -17.21 -3.14
C GLY A 16 22.52 -16.45 -3.32
N ILE A 17 21.53 -16.69 -2.45
CA ILE A 17 20.25 -15.97 -2.46
C ILE A 17 20.46 -14.48 -2.12
N ALA A 18 21.32 -14.17 -1.15
CA ALA A 18 21.62 -12.78 -0.78
C ALA A 18 22.30 -12.02 -1.93
N LEU A 19 23.29 -12.64 -2.59
CA LEU A 19 23.97 -12.06 -3.75
C LEU A 19 23.04 -11.92 -4.95
N PHE A 20 22.17 -12.90 -5.22
CA PHE A 20 21.18 -12.81 -6.29
C PHE A 20 20.18 -11.66 -6.05
N LYS A 21 19.74 -11.47 -4.81
CA LYS A 21 18.86 -10.35 -4.43
C LYS A 21 19.56 -8.99 -4.48
N LEU A 22 20.86 -8.94 -4.19
CA LEU A 22 21.65 -7.72 -4.32
C LEU A 22 21.90 -7.38 -5.79
N ALA A 23 22.16 -8.39 -6.62
CA ALA A 23 22.39 -8.21 -8.06
C ALA A 23 21.11 -7.85 -8.84
N THR A 24 19.94 -8.22 -8.32
CA THR A 24 18.62 -7.83 -8.85
C THR A 24 18.02 -6.60 -8.16
N TYR A 25 18.74 -6.01 -7.19
CA TYR A 25 18.35 -4.76 -6.57
C TYR A 25 18.60 -3.62 -7.58
N ASP A 26 17.52 -3.17 -8.19
CA ASP A 26 17.55 -1.99 -9.07
C ASP A 26 17.28 -0.72 -8.23
N PRO A 27 18.30 0.10 -7.94
CA PRO A 27 18.12 1.37 -7.24
C PRO A 27 17.28 2.38 -8.06
N ALA A 28 17.07 2.15 -9.37
CA ALA A 28 16.18 2.94 -10.21
C ALA A 28 14.70 2.51 -10.10
N ALA A 29 14.36 1.45 -9.35
CA ALA A 29 12.96 1.07 -9.11
C ALA A 29 12.14 2.20 -8.44
N ASN A 30 12.82 3.05 -7.64
CA ASN A 30 12.22 4.27 -7.08
C ASN A 30 11.95 5.35 -8.16
N GLN A 31 12.66 5.33 -9.29
CA GLN A 31 12.47 6.25 -10.41
C GLN A 31 11.28 5.84 -11.31
N THR A 32 10.88 4.56 -11.26
CA THR A 32 9.77 3.99 -12.05
C THR A 32 8.45 3.89 -11.30
N MET A 33 8.31 4.50 -10.11
CA MET A 33 7.04 4.47 -9.39
C MET A 33 5.88 5.02 -10.23
N PRO A 34 4.69 4.40 -10.16
CA PRO A 34 3.50 4.96 -10.78
C PRO A 34 3.18 6.33 -10.20
N ASP A 35 2.75 7.27 -11.05
CA ASP A 35 2.21 8.54 -10.60
C ASP A 35 0.86 8.29 -9.89
N LEU A 36 0.73 8.72 -8.65
CA LEU A 36 -0.49 8.57 -7.85
C LEU A 36 -1.51 9.70 -8.09
N SER A 37 -1.21 10.69 -8.92
CA SER A 37 -2.10 11.83 -9.18
C SER A 37 -3.47 11.43 -9.73
N ASP A 38 -3.53 10.30 -10.45
CA ASP A 38 -4.73 9.74 -11.07
C ASP A 38 -5.21 8.44 -10.38
N ILE A 39 -4.81 8.19 -9.13
CA ILE A 39 -5.14 6.97 -8.37
C ILE A 39 -6.65 6.67 -8.31
N ALA A 40 -7.49 7.72 -8.35
CA ALA A 40 -8.94 7.59 -8.35
C ALA A 40 -9.51 6.96 -9.64
N SER A 41 -8.78 7.05 -10.76
CA SER A 41 -9.15 6.41 -12.04
C SER A 41 -8.60 5.00 -12.22
N TRP A 42 -7.74 4.53 -11.31
CA TRP A 42 -7.18 3.19 -11.39
C TRP A 42 -8.26 2.11 -11.18
N GLN A 43 -8.21 1.08 -12.01
CA GLN A 43 -9.21 0.02 -12.06
C GLN A 43 -8.92 -1.08 -11.04
N PRO A 44 -9.92 -1.61 -10.32
CA PRO A 44 -11.32 -1.14 -10.28
C PRO A 44 -11.47 0.18 -9.53
N THR A 45 -12.20 1.14 -10.08
CA THR A 45 -12.53 2.42 -9.41
C THR A 45 -13.42 2.20 -8.20
N THR A 46 -13.54 3.18 -7.30
CA THR A 46 -14.43 3.09 -6.13
C THR A 46 -15.89 2.78 -6.52
N VAL A 47 -16.36 3.33 -7.64
CA VAL A 47 -17.72 3.08 -8.15
C VAL A 47 -17.87 1.62 -8.59
N GLN A 48 -16.90 1.08 -9.31
CA GLN A 48 -16.92 -0.33 -9.73
C GLN A 48 -16.75 -1.28 -8.55
N ILE A 49 -15.91 -0.92 -7.57
CA ILE A 49 -15.82 -1.67 -6.31
C ILE A 49 -17.19 -1.75 -5.66
N ARG A 50 -17.90 -0.62 -5.51
CA ARG A 50 -19.25 -0.62 -4.94
C ARG A 50 -20.21 -1.56 -5.68
N GLN A 51 -20.11 -1.63 -7.00
CA GLN A 51 -20.92 -2.53 -7.82
C GLN A 51 -20.54 -4.02 -7.69
N GLN A 52 -19.28 -4.31 -7.39
CA GLN A 52 -18.75 -5.67 -7.24
C GLN A 52 -18.87 -6.21 -5.80
N LEU A 53 -19.15 -5.36 -4.81
CA LEU A 53 -19.39 -5.79 -3.44
C LEU A 53 -20.70 -6.58 -3.36
N ASP A 54 -20.64 -7.75 -2.72
CA ASP A 54 -21.84 -8.52 -2.41
C ASP A 54 -22.56 -7.89 -1.22
N THR A 55 -23.58 -7.07 -1.52
CA THR A 55 -24.34 -6.35 -0.50
C THR A 55 -25.19 -7.26 0.39
N GLN A 56 -25.40 -8.52 0.01
CA GLN A 56 -26.13 -9.52 0.81
C GLN A 56 -25.20 -10.25 1.79
N ALA A 57 -23.88 -10.20 1.59
CA ALA A 57 -22.91 -10.81 2.49
C ALA A 57 -22.81 -10.03 3.82
N PRO A 58 -22.36 -10.68 4.91
CA PRO A 58 -22.04 -9.98 6.16
C PRO A 58 -21.05 -8.84 5.93
N LEU A 59 -21.20 -7.72 6.64
CA LEU A 59 -20.36 -6.52 6.48
C LEU A 59 -18.86 -6.83 6.53
N ILE A 60 -18.44 -7.73 7.42
CA ILE A 60 -17.03 -8.14 7.52
C ILE A 60 -16.53 -8.80 6.22
N GLU A 61 -17.36 -9.60 5.55
CA GLU A 61 -17.02 -10.21 4.27
C GLU A 61 -16.99 -9.19 3.14
N GLN A 62 -17.88 -8.19 3.17
CA GLN A 62 -17.81 -7.06 2.23
C GLN A 62 -16.49 -6.29 2.39
N LYS A 63 -16.07 -6.02 3.64
CA LYS A 63 -14.77 -5.37 3.93
C LYS A 63 -13.58 -6.23 3.45
N ARG A 64 -13.64 -7.55 3.60
CA ARG A 64 -12.64 -8.50 3.06
C ARG A 64 -12.64 -8.53 1.51
N GLN A 65 -13.81 -8.49 0.88
CA GLN A 65 -13.95 -8.36 -0.57
C GLN A 65 -13.31 -7.06 -1.07
N TYR A 66 -13.57 -5.93 -0.40
CA TYR A 66 -12.92 -4.67 -0.70
C TYR A 66 -11.38 -4.78 -0.65
N GLY A 67 -10.82 -5.40 0.38
CA GLY A 67 -9.37 -5.63 0.47
C GLY A 67 -8.78 -6.39 -0.72
N ARG A 68 -9.51 -7.39 -1.25
CA ARG A 68 -9.13 -8.13 -2.46
C ARG A 68 -9.18 -7.27 -3.72
N LEU A 69 -10.26 -6.50 -3.89
CA LEU A 69 -10.44 -5.61 -5.05
C LEU A 69 -9.40 -4.47 -5.06
N LEU A 70 -9.12 -3.91 -3.89
CA LEU A 70 -8.09 -2.90 -3.71
C LEU A 70 -6.71 -3.46 -4.07
N ARG A 71 -6.37 -4.67 -3.59
CA ARG A 71 -5.10 -5.33 -3.93
C ARG A 71 -4.93 -5.48 -5.43
N ASN A 72 -5.99 -5.90 -6.14
CA ASN A 72 -5.95 -6.05 -7.60
C ASN A 72 -5.68 -4.71 -8.29
N ARG A 73 -6.23 -3.59 -7.78
CA ARG A 73 -5.99 -2.24 -8.31
C ARG A 73 -4.50 -1.88 -8.32
N TYR A 74 -3.82 -2.09 -7.20
CA TYR A 74 -2.39 -1.74 -7.06
C TYR A 74 -1.48 -2.75 -7.74
N HIS A 75 -1.86 -4.03 -7.75
CA HIS A 75 -1.11 -5.07 -8.47
C HIS A 75 -1.06 -4.78 -9.98
N GLY A 76 -2.11 -4.22 -10.57
CA GLY A 76 -2.11 -3.78 -11.97
C GLY A 76 -1.18 -2.60 -12.28
N LYS A 77 -0.53 -2.02 -11.25
CA LYS A 77 0.44 -0.92 -11.35
C LYS A 77 1.81 -1.30 -10.79
N ASP A 78 2.07 -2.60 -10.61
CA ASP A 78 3.31 -3.11 -10.00
C ASP A 78 3.59 -2.55 -8.60
N MET A 79 2.53 -2.18 -7.86
CA MET A 79 2.62 -1.71 -6.48
C MET A 79 2.09 -2.78 -5.52
N PRO A 80 2.94 -3.43 -4.72
CA PRO A 80 2.48 -4.40 -3.73
C PRO A 80 1.83 -3.66 -2.55
N VAL A 81 0.50 -3.56 -2.61
CA VAL A 81 -0.35 -2.99 -1.57
C VAL A 81 -1.45 -4.00 -1.24
N THR A 82 -1.59 -4.32 0.03
CA THR A 82 -2.63 -5.23 0.52
C THR A 82 -3.40 -4.57 1.65
N LEU A 83 -4.71 -4.76 1.66
CA LEU A 83 -5.56 -4.33 2.77
C LEU A 83 -6.23 -5.55 3.38
N ARG A 84 -6.02 -5.75 4.68
CA ARG A 84 -6.63 -6.82 5.46
C ARG A 84 -7.57 -6.24 6.51
N VAL A 85 -8.52 -7.07 6.95
CA VAL A 85 -9.48 -6.69 7.99
C VAL A 85 -9.52 -7.81 9.03
N ASP A 86 -9.36 -7.47 10.29
CA ASP A 86 -9.52 -8.43 11.40
C ASP A 86 -10.99 -8.65 11.75
N GLU A 87 -11.26 -9.54 12.71
CA GLU A 87 -12.62 -9.83 13.19
C GLU A 87 -13.29 -8.64 13.87
N ARG A 88 -12.51 -7.66 14.35
CA ARG A 88 -13.00 -6.44 14.99
C ARG A 88 -13.32 -5.33 13.98
N GLY A 89 -13.04 -5.55 12.70
CA GLY A 89 -13.23 -4.56 11.65
C GLY A 89 -12.08 -3.55 11.51
N THR A 90 -10.94 -3.78 12.17
CA THR A 90 -9.73 -2.98 12.05
C THR A 90 -9.08 -3.24 10.69
N PHE A 91 -8.69 -2.18 10.00
CA PHE A 91 -8.03 -2.27 8.71
C PHE A 91 -6.50 -2.26 8.86
N TYR A 92 -5.82 -3.13 8.14
CA TYR A 92 -4.36 -3.24 8.10
C TYR A 92 -3.91 -3.01 6.65
N LEU A 93 -3.30 -1.86 6.41
CA LEU A 93 -2.74 -1.49 5.12
C LEU A 93 -1.26 -1.87 5.08
N GLU A 94 -0.94 -2.91 4.33
CA GLU A 94 0.43 -3.37 4.11
C GLU A 94 0.95 -2.85 2.77
N CYS A 95 2.00 -2.05 2.81
CA CYS A 95 2.70 -1.52 1.64
C CYS A 95 4.09 -2.18 1.53
N ALA A 96 4.60 -2.38 0.32
CA ALA A 96 6.02 -2.71 0.15
C ALA A 96 6.91 -1.63 0.77
N ALA A 97 8.00 -2.04 1.45
CA ALA A 97 8.94 -1.11 2.06
C ALA A 97 9.57 -0.13 1.04
N THR A 98 9.66 -0.54 -0.23
CA THR A 98 10.18 0.28 -1.34
C THR A 98 9.29 1.47 -1.70
N ILE A 99 7.99 1.45 -1.37
CA ILE A 99 7.08 2.59 -1.59
C ILE A 99 7.49 3.70 -0.60
N PRO A 100 7.83 4.93 -1.02
CA PRO A 100 8.17 6.01 -0.11
C PRO A 100 7.06 6.39 0.85
N THR A 101 7.43 6.96 1.99
CA THR A 101 6.50 7.35 3.06
C THR A 101 5.40 8.30 2.58
N TRP A 102 5.73 9.27 1.71
CA TRP A 102 4.74 10.20 1.17
C TRP A 102 3.69 9.47 0.31
N ASP A 103 4.10 8.53 -0.53
CA ASP A 103 3.18 7.74 -1.35
C ASP A 103 2.33 6.80 -0.51
N LYS A 104 2.91 6.16 0.52
CA LYS A 104 2.14 5.39 1.51
C LYS A 104 1.07 6.26 2.17
N ALA A 105 1.34 7.53 2.43
CA ALA A 105 0.37 8.45 3.01
C ALA A 105 -0.78 8.78 2.05
N LEU A 106 -0.46 9.01 0.77
CA LEU A 106 -1.46 9.24 -0.28
C LEU A 106 -2.38 8.02 -0.44
N ILE A 107 -1.80 6.82 -0.48
CA ILE A 107 -2.52 5.54 -0.50
C ILE A 107 -3.41 5.41 0.74
N ALA A 108 -2.88 5.62 1.93
CA ALA A 108 -3.64 5.52 3.18
C ALA A 108 -4.80 6.51 3.24
N HIS A 109 -4.56 7.77 2.82
CA HIS A 109 -5.58 8.81 2.73
C HIS A 109 -6.70 8.41 1.75
N GLN A 110 -6.35 7.91 0.57
CA GLN A 110 -7.31 7.44 -0.43
C GLN A 110 -8.14 6.26 0.09
N VAL A 111 -7.46 5.24 0.66
CA VAL A 111 -8.12 4.04 1.21
C VAL A 111 -9.08 4.40 2.34
N TRP A 112 -8.69 5.32 3.24
CA TRP A 112 -9.54 5.80 4.32
C TRP A 112 -10.83 6.43 3.79
N ARG A 113 -10.72 7.30 2.77
CA ARG A 113 -11.88 7.94 2.15
C ARG A 113 -12.78 6.95 1.43
N GLU A 114 -12.20 5.97 0.75
CA GLU A 114 -12.96 4.91 0.07
C GLU A 114 -13.72 4.03 1.06
N ILE A 115 -13.08 3.59 2.15
CA ILE A 115 -13.76 2.81 3.20
C ILE A 115 -14.94 3.60 3.77
N ARG A 116 -14.73 4.88 4.09
CA ARG A 116 -15.83 5.73 4.56
C ARG A 116 -16.95 5.87 3.54
N THR A 117 -16.60 6.00 2.27
CA THR A 117 -17.57 6.14 1.15
C THR A 117 -18.33 4.84 0.85
N LEU A 118 -17.72 3.68 1.12
CA LEU A 118 -18.31 2.37 0.87
C LEU A 118 -19.12 1.86 2.05
N PHE A 119 -18.68 2.12 3.28
CA PHE A 119 -19.24 1.50 4.48
C PHE A 119 -19.83 2.50 5.49
N GLY A 120 -19.68 3.82 5.26
CA GLY A 120 -20.27 4.86 6.12
C GLY A 120 -19.57 5.08 7.47
N GLU A 121 -18.48 4.38 7.74
CA GLU A 121 -17.73 4.45 9.01
C GLU A 121 -16.51 5.35 8.88
N SER A 122 -16.02 5.90 10.01
CA SER A 122 -14.70 6.55 10.11
C SER A 122 -13.67 5.48 10.50
N PRO A 123 -12.92 4.89 9.55
CA PRO A 123 -12.08 3.75 9.87
C PRO A 123 -10.82 4.18 10.62
N HIS A 124 -10.27 3.23 11.37
CA HIS A 124 -8.88 3.27 11.82
C HIS A 124 -8.09 2.25 10.99
N ILE A 125 -7.07 2.73 10.29
CA ILE A 125 -6.20 1.92 9.45
C ILE A 125 -4.81 1.91 10.08
N ILE A 126 -4.27 0.73 10.33
CA ILE A 126 -2.88 0.56 10.77
C ILE A 126 -2.00 0.31 9.54
N ILE A 127 -0.92 1.07 9.41
CA ILE A 127 -0.02 1.02 8.26
C ILE A 127 1.19 0.16 8.60
N TYR A 128 1.47 -0.80 7.73
CA TYR A 128 2.57 -1.73 7.83
C TYR A 128 3.47 -1.66 6.59
N GLU A 129 4.75 -1.89 6.78
CA GLU A 129 5.71 -2.17 5.72
C GLU A 129 5.99 -3.66 5.64
N SER A 130 5.88 -4.20 4.44
CA SER A 130 6.26 -5.57 4.12
C SER A 130 7.66 -5.61 3.51
N TYR A 131 8.42 -6.61 3.91
CA TYR A 131 9.80 -6.84 3.51
C TYR A 131 9.92 -8.27 3.00
N ILE A 132 10.77 -8.51 2.00
CA ILE A 132 10.91 -9.85 1.43
C ILE A 132 11.56 -10.78 2.45
N GLY A 133 10.80 -11.74 2.96
CA GLY A 133 11.30 -12.80 3.85
C GLY A 133 11.34 -12.46 5.34
N THR A 134 10.75 -11.33 5.77
CA THR A 134 10.58 -11.00 7.18
C THR A 134 9.14 -10.63 7.51
N SER A 135 8.83 -10.52 8.80
CA SER A 135 7.53 -10.03 9.25
C SER A 135 7.33 -8.57 8.84
N SER A 136 6.08 -8.21 8.57
CA SER A 136 5.69 -6.83 8.32
C SER A 136 5.86 -6.00 9.60
N ARG A 137 6.33 -4.75 9.45
CA ARG A 137 6.58 -3.82 10.54
C ARG A 137 5.52 -2.73 10.55
N ARG A 138 4.91 -2.44 11.71
CA ARG A 138 4.04 -1.26 11.86
C ARG A 138 4.88 0.01 11.69
N VAL A 139 4.39 0.95 10.89
CA VAL A 139 5.07 2.22 10.63
C VAL A 139 4.19 3.45 10.81
N GLY A 140 2.88 3.27 10.99
CA GLY A 140 1.97 4.40 11.15
C GLY A 140 0.51 3.98 11.23
N GLU A 141 -0.36 4.96 11.11
CA GLU A 141 -1.80 4.81 11.09
C GLU A 141 -2.50 5.95 10.34
N ALA A 142 -3.71 5.68 9.84
CA ALA A 142 -4.65 6.68 9.37
C ALA A 142 -5.93 6.62 10.21
N ARG A 143 -6.34 7.77 10.74
CA ARG A 143 -7.49 7.93 11.64
C ARG A 143 -8.25 9.20 11.29
N ALA A 144 -9.46 9.37 11.79
CA ALA A 144 -10.18 10.64 11.63
C ALA A 144 -9.39 11.79 12.27
N ASP A 145 -9.27 12.92 11.59
CA ASP A 145 -8.63 14.10 12.14
C ASP A 145 -9.46 14.68 13.30
N ALA A 146 -8.79 15.06 14.38
CA ALA A 146 -9.45 15.53 15.60
C ALA A 146 -10.16 16.89 15.42
N LYS A 147 -9.71 17.73 14.47
CA LYS A 147 -10.30 19.04 14.18
C LYS A 147 -11.36 18.94 13.08
N ASN A 148 -11.17 18.04 12.12
CA ASN A 148 -12.11 17.80 11.04
C ASN A 148 -12.31 16.29 10.79
N PRO A 149 -13.33 15.68 11.42
CA PRO A 149 -13.61 14.26 11.26
C PRO A 149 -13.92 13.83 9.83
N GLU A 150 -14.18 14.76 8.89
CA GLU A 150 -14.38 14.51 7.46
C GLU A 150 -13.10 14.10 6.71
N LEU A 151 -11.93 14.34 7.31
CA LEU A 151 -10.64 14.09 6.71
C LEU A 151 -9.83 13.10 7.56
N PRO A 152 -9.00 12.25 6.93
CA PRO A 152 -8.04 11.47 7.67
C PRO A 152 -6.83 12.32 8.07
N GLU A 153 -6.35 12.08 9.28
CA GLU A 153 -4.98 12.32 9.70
C GLU A 153 -4.18 11.02 9.47
N VAL A 154 -3.14 11.09 8.63
CA VAL A 154 -2.16 10.01 8.47
C VAL A 154 -0.90 10.35 9.25
N VAL A 155 -0.47 9.46 10.14
CA VAL A 155 0.67 9.64 11.03
C VAL A 155 1.64 8.47 10.87
N PHE A 156 2.92 8.76 10.67
CA PHE A 156 3.99 7.77 10.72
C PHE A 156 4.78 7.89 12.01
N ASP A 157 5.31 6.75 12.47
CA ASP A 157 6.13 6.65 13.69
C ASP A 157 7.45 7.45 13.57
N THR A 158 7.85 7.84 12.35
CA THR A 158 8.99 8.73 12.07
C THR A 158 8.72 10.20 12.38
N GLY A 159 7.48 10.58 12.73
CA GLY A 159 7.07 11.97 12.93
C GLY A 159 6.65 12.69 11.65
N TRP A 160 6.53 11.98 10.52
CA TRP A 160 5.93 12.53 9.30
C TRP A 160 4.40 12.38 9.35
N HIS A 161 3.67 13.41 8.90
CA HIS A 161 2.20 13.42 8.96
C HIS A 161 1.57 14.07 7.72
N LEU A 162 0.38 13.59 7.32
CA LEU A 162 -0.50 14.21 6.34
C LEU A 162 -1.87 14.48 6.97
N ARG A 163 -2.21 15.76 7.17
CA ARG A 163 -3.47 16.23 7.81
C ARG A 163 -4.42 16.96 6.85
N ARG A 164 -4.03 17.11 5.59
CA ARG A 164 -4.75 17.89 4.58
C ARG A 164 -5.11 17.01 3.41
N LYS A 165 -6.09 17.47 2.62
CA LYS A 165 -6.33 16.89 1.30
C LYS A 165 -5.03 16.97 0.48
N PRO A 166 -4.63 15.86 -0.19
CA PRO A 166 -3.51 15.88 -1.12
C PRO A 166 -3.66 16.99 -2.16
N GLN A 167 -2.60 17.75 -2.37
CA GLN A 167 -2.48 18.77 -3.40
C GLN A 167 -1.64 18.24 -4.57
N GLN A 168 -1.73 18.87 -5.75
CA GLN A 168 -0.96 18.44 -6.93
C GLN A 168 0.55 18.35 -6.67
N THR A 169 1.09 19.22 -5.82
CA THR A 169 2.50 19.23 -5.41
C THR A 169 2.91 18.05 -4.53
N ASP A 170 1.96 17.33 -3.94
CA ASP A 170 2.23 16.15 -3.11
C ASP A 170 2.49 14.91 -3.98
N PHE A 171 2.17 14.97 -5.27
CA PHE A 171 2.39 13.89 -6.23
C PHE A 171 3.70 14.08 -6.99
N LEU A 172 4.29 12.98 -7.45
CA LEU A 172 5.44 13.00 -8.33
C LEU A 172 5.08 13.72 -9.65
N THR A 173 5.39 15.01 -9.73
CA THR A 173 5.19 15.78 -10.95
C THR A 173 6.27 15.36 -11.95
N ARG A 174 5.98 14.39 -12.81
CA ARG A 174 6.85 14.11 -13.96
C ARG A 174 6.65 15.25 -14.97
N PRO A 175 7.72 15.84 -15.52
CA PRO A 175 7.56 16.65 -16.72
C PRO A 175 6.89 15.77 -17.77
N ARG A 176 5.77 16.25 -18.32
CA ARG A 176 5.08 15.61 -19.43
C ARG A 176 6.15 15.32 -20.48
N ARG A 177 6.43 14.05 -20.79
CA ARG A 177 7.16 13.76 -22.02
C ARG A 177 6.21 14.23 -23.11
N ASP A 178 6.52 15.37 -23.69
CA ASP A 178 5.93 15.77 -24.95
C ASP A 178 6.23 14.64 -25.94
N GLU A 179 5.23 13.80 -26.19
CA GLU A 179 5.15 13.00 -27.42
C GLU A 179 4.92 13.99 -28.57
N THR A 180 5.95 14.77 -28.86
CA THR A 180 6.14 15.45 -30.13
C THR A 180 7.59 15.27 -30.52
N ARG A 181 7.82 14.28 -31.37
CA ARG A 181 8.61 14.37 -32.62
C ARG A 181 8.96 12.97 -33.12
N GLY A 182 8.46 12.65 -34.31
CA GLY A 182 8.81 11.47 -35.10
C GLY A 182 7.66 11.02 -35.96
#